data_AF-A0A953X3Q6-F1
#
_entry.id   AF-A0A953X3Q6-F1
#
_cell.length_a   1.000
_cell.length_b   1.000
_cell.length_c   1.000
_cell.angle_alpha   90.00
_cell.angle_beta   90.00
_cell.angle_gamma   90.00
#
_symmetry.space_group_name_H-M   'P 1'
#
loop_
_entity.id
_entity.type
_entity.pdbx_description
1 polymer ?
#
loop_
_entity_poly.entity_id
_entity_poly.type
_entity_poly.pdbx_seq_one_letter_code
_entity_poly.pdbx_strand_id
1 'polypeptide(L)' 'ADFASCAEVAGHTTRVPGGVGLMPRACLLVNTLYAACARRGWPVPEIG' A
#
# COMPACT_ATOMS: atom_id res chain seq x y z
N ALA A 1 7.01 5.07 -20.24
CA ALA A 1 7.21 3.60 -20.24
C ALA A 1 5.87 2.97 -20.57
N ASP A 2 5.84 2.05 -21.53
CA ASP A 2 4.61 1.43 -22.02
C ASP A 2 4.20 0.26 -21.11
N PHE A 3 2.96 0.29 -20.61
CA PHE A 3 2.42 -0.80 -19.80
C PHE A 3 2.27 -2.09 -20.62
N ALA A 4 1.96 -1.97 -21.92
CA ALA A 4 1.72 -3.12 -22.79
C ALA A 4 2.98 -4.00 -22.93
N SER A 5 4.14 -3.39 -23.19
CA SER A 5 5.40 -4.13 -23.31
C SER A 5 5.81 -4.85 -22.01
N CYS A 6 5.43 -4.32 -20.85
CA CYS A 6 5.75 -4.92 -19.56
C CYS A 6 4.73 -5.99 -19.15
N ALA A 7 3.48 -5.88 -19.59
CA ALA A 7 2.41 -6.82 -19.27
C ALA A 7 2.64 -8.21 -19.89
N GLU A 8 3.33 -8.30 -21.03
CA GLU A 8 3.63 -9.58 -21.69
C GLU A 8 4.65 -10.45 -20.94
N VAL A 9 5.53 -9.82 -20.15
CA VAL A 9 6.62 -10.50 -19.41
C VAL A 9 6.34 -10.58 -17.91
N ALA A 10 5.65 -9.60 -17.34
CA ALA A 10 5.41 -9.52 -15.90
C ALA A 10 4.35 -10.53 -15.44
N GLY A 11 4.71 -11.40 -14.49
CA GLY A 11 3.75 -12.36 -13.90
C GLY A 11 2.60 -11.70 -13.12
N HIS A 12 2.81 -10.48 -12.60
CA HIS A 12 1.77 -9.63 -12.02
C HIS A 12 2.09 -8.15 -12.26
N THR A 13 1.10 -7.37 -12.67
CA THR A 13 1.23 -5.93 -12.89
C THR A 13 0.08 -5.19 -12.22
N THR A 14 0.36 -4.07 -11.57
CA THR A 14 -0.69 -3.23 -10.97
C THR A 14 -1.34 -2.35 -12.04
N ARG A 15 -2.67 -2.37 -12.13
CA ARG A 15 -3.40 -1.62 -13.16
C ARG A 15 -3.28 -0.11 -12.94
N VAL A 16 -3.24 0.63 -14.04
CA VAL A 16 -3.31 2.10 -14.04
C VAL A 16 -4.49 2.52 -14.92
N PRO A 17 -5.40 3.40 -14.44
CA PRO A 17 -5.46 3.95 -13.08
C PRO A 17 -5.95 2.92 -12.03
N GLY A 18 -5.70 3.18 -10.74
CA GLY A 18 -6.31 2.43 -9.64
C GLY A 18 -5.41 1.42 -8.90
N GLY A 19 -4.17 1.22 -9.31
CA GLY A 19 -3.20 0.37 -8.61
C GLY A 19 -2.51 1.09 -7.45
N VAL A 20 -1.21 1.31 -7.58
CA VAL A 20 -0.37 1.88 -6.51
C VAL A 20 -0.76 3.30 -6.07
N GLY A 21 -1.58 4.04 -6.82
CA GLY A 21 -1.98 5.41 -6.48
C GLY A 21 -2.74 5.54 -5.16
N LEU A 22 -3.38 4.45 -4.67
CA LEU A 22 -4.04 4.43 -3.37
C LEU A 22 -3.07 4.10 -2.22
N MET A 23 -1.94 3.45 -2.51
CA MET A 23 -1.03 2.90 -1.51
C MET A 23 -0.35 3.97 -0.64
N PRO A 24 0.12 5.13 -1.15
CA PRO A 24 0.71 6.16 -0.29
C PRO A 24 -0.22 6.66 0.81
N ARG A 25 -1.52 6.83 0.50
CA ARG A 25 -2.53 7.23 1.49
C ARG A 25 -2.79 6.11 2.50
N ALA A 26 -2.89 4.86 2.04
CA ALA A 26 -3.07 3.72 2.92
C ALA A 26 -1.88 3.53 3.88
N CYS A 27 -0.65 3.55 3.35
CA CYS A 27 0.57 3.42 4.15
C CYS A 27 0.70 4.54 5.18
N LEU A 28 0.34 5.78 4.83
CA LEU A 28 0.37 6.89 5.78
C LEU A 28 -0.56 6.62 6.98
N LEU A 29 -1.79 6.18 6.71
CA LEU A 29 -2.76 5.89 7.76
C LEU A 29 -2.30 4.74 8.66
N VAL A 30 -1.83 3.64 8.04
CA VAL A 30 -1.31 2.47 8.77
C VAL A 30 -0.11 2.84 9.64
N ASN A 31 0.87 3.55 9.09
CA ASN A 31 2.05 3.97 9.84
C ASN A 31 1.69 4.92 10.99
N THR A 32 0.73 5.82 10.75
CA THR A 32 0.23 6.73 11.80
C THR A 32 -0.44 5.95 12.93
N LEU A 33 -1.25 4.94 12.59
CA LEU A 33 -1.91 4.08 13.56
C LEU A 33 -0.89 3.31 14.41
N TYR A 34 0.10 2.67 13.77
CA TYR A 34 1.16 1.96 14.47
C TYR A 34 1.98 2.89 15.37
N ALA A 35 2.34 4.08 14.91
CA ALA A 35 3.04 5.07 15.73
C ALA A 35 2.21 5.52 16.94
N ALA A 36 0.90 5.70 16.77
CA ALA A 36 0.00 6.06 17.87
C ALA A 36 -0.10 4.93 18.92
N CYS A 37 -0.24 3.68 18.48
CA CYS A 37 -0.28 2.53 19.38
C CYS A 37 1.04 2.38 20.16
N ALA A 38 2.18 2.45 19.47
CA ALA A 38 3.51 2.35 20.09
C ALA A 38 3.74 3.44 21.15
N ARG A 39 3.35 4.69 20.86
CA ARG A 39 3.49 5.81 21.79
C ARG A 39 2.63 5.70 23.05
N ARG A 40 1.49 5.01 22.96
CA ARG A 40 0.53 4.88 24.06
C ARG A 40 0.57 3.52 24.76
N GLY A 41 1.42 2.61 24.28
CA GLY A 41 1.44 1.21 24.74
C GLY A 41 0.13 0.46 24.42
N TRP A 42 -0.59 0.88 23.38
CA TRP A 42 -1.82 0.22 22.98
C TRP A 42 -1.53 -1.00 22.12
N PRO A 43 -2.39 -2.04 22.19
CA PRO A 43 -2.31 -3.15 21.25
C PRO A 43 -2.48 -2.62 19.82
N VAL A 44 -1.68 -3.16 18.91
CA VAL A 44 -1.78 -2.88 17.49
C VAL A 44 -2.97 -3.65 16.92
N PRO A 45 -3.92 -3.00 16.22
CA PRO A 45 -5.03 -3.71 15.60
C PRO A 45 -4.54 -4.51 14.39
N GLU A 46 -5.19 -5.64 14.10
CA GLU A 46 -5.03 -6.30 12.81
C GLU A 46 -5.66 -5.43 11.72
N ILE A 47 -4.86 -5.11 10.69
CA ILE A 47 -5.28 -4.34 9.54
C ILE A 47 -5.06 -5.21 8.30
N GLY A 48 -6.14 -5.75 7.76
CA GLY A 48 -6.13 -6.61 6.58
C GLY A 48 -6.36 -8.07 6.90
#